data_AF-A0A7R9QHC4-F1
#
_entry.id   AF-A0A7R9QHC4-F1
#
_cell.length_a   1.000
_cell.length_b   1.000
_cell.length_c   1.000
_cell.angle_alpha   90.00
_cell.angle_beta   90.00
_cell.angle_gamma   90.00
#
_symmetry.space_group_name_H-M   'P 1'
#
loop_
_entity.id
_entity.type
_entity.pdbx_description
1 polymer ?
#
loop_
_entity_poly.entity_id
_entity_poly.type
_entity_poly.pdbx_seq_one_letter_code
_entity_poly.pdbx_strand_id
1 'polypeptide(L)'
;MLSLHSDEVVAKNALQYRLSRLYYLNNLSKDDSKRKGGHNPDMCPICHFEMGEQWSVMQCGHSLCVKCLDIMLAEYSRRTGAGLSIQCAMCREYCPASAVLYVNSTAGDKEADQLEVAGSWSTKVEEVVRCLLQIVADEPTAKSLVFSTWTDVLQLISNALVDNQFNHCFIANSSKFSQKVDTFKQNPEIKALLMAIDLGAKGLNLIEATHVILVEPTLNKANELQAVGRVHRIGQTKPTFVHRFIVKNTIEERISSLYSIDGQTEGSADGPLSPQLLQTSEHAFITLNQMKRLFDGN
;
A
#
# COMPACT_ATOMS: atom_id res chain seq x y z
N MET A 1 23.05 -28.38 -15.77
CA MET A 1 24.23 -27.57 -15.35
C MET A 1 23.90 -26.08 -15.32
N LEU A 2 23.22 -25.53 -16.33
CA LEU A 2 22.74 -24.12 -16.35
C LEU A 2 21.66 -23.80 -15.30
N SER A 3 20.75 -24.74 -14.98
CA SER A 3 19.71 -24.53 -13.94
C SER A 3 20.32 -24.40 -12.54
N LEU A 4 21.27 -25.28 -12.19
CA LEU A 4 21.97 -25.26 -10.91
C LEU A 4 22.73 -23.95 -10.66
N HIS A 5 23.32 -23.37 -11.70
CA HIS A 5 24.02 -22.09 -11.60
C HIS A 5 23.04 -20.93 -11.37
N SER A 6 21.89 -20.94 -12.05
CA SER A 6 20.82 -19.97 -11.80
C SER A 6 20.27 -20.09 -10.38
N ASP A 7 20.01 -21.32 -9.92
CA ASP A 7 19.50 -21.58 -8.57
C ASP A 7 20.52 -21.18 -7.49
N GLU A 8 21.81 -21.41 -7.72
CA GLU A 8 22.89 -20.98 -6.86
C GLU A 8 22.98 -19.44 -6.78
N VAL A 9 22.84 -18.74 -7.92
CA VAL A 9 22.82 -17.27 -7.96
C VAL A 9 21.61 -16.71 -7.21
N VAL A 10 20.42 -17.29 -7.41
CA VAL A 10 19.20 -16.89 -6.69
C VAL A 10 19.35 -17.12 -5.19
N ALA A 11 19.86 -18.28 -4.78
CA ALA A 11 20.09 -18.61 -3.38
C ALA A 11 21.13 -17.70 -2.73
N LYS A 12 22.23 -17.38 -3.43
CA LYS A 12 23.25 -16.42 -2.96
C LYS A 12 22.67 -15.02 -2.77
N ASN A 13 21.90 -14.52 -3.74
CA ASN A 13 21.24 -13.21 -3.63
C ASN A 13 20.25 -13.16 -2.46
N ALA A 14 19.46 -14.22 -2.26
CA ALA A 14 18.54 -14.32 -1.15
C ALA A 14 19.26 -14.35 0.21
N LEU A 15 20.37 -15.09 0.32
CA LEU A 15 21.22 -15.11 1.50
C LEU A 15 21.82 -13.73 1.78
N GLN A 16 22.36 -13.07 0.75
CA GLN A 16 22.98 -11.76 0.87
C GLN A 16 21.97 -10.70 1.30
N TYR A 17 20.74 -10.74 0.78
CA TYR A 17 19.64 -9.88 1.20
C TYR A 17 19.28 -10.08 2.68
N ARG A 18 19.14 -11.33 3.13
CA ARG A 18 18.85 -11.66 4.53
C ARG A 18 19.98 -11.22 5.46
N LEU A 19 21.23 -11.35 5.01
CA LEU A 19 22.40 -10.92 5.76
C LEU A 19 22.47 -9.38 5.86
N SER A 20 22.22 -8.65 4.77
CA SER A 20 22.09 -7.18 4.79
C SER A 20 21.02 -6.74 5.79
N ARG A 21 19.86 -7.40 5.76
CA ARG A 21 18.75 -7.12 6.68
C ARG A 21 19.13 -7.40 8.13
N LEU A 22 19.91 -8.46 8.40
CA LEU A 22 20.43 -8.73 9.74
C LEU A 22 21.41 -7.65 10.20
N TYR A 23 22.33 -7.22 9.34
CA TYR A 23 23.25 -6.13 9.66
C TYR A 23 22.52 -4.81 9.92
N TYR A 24 21.49 -4.53 9.14
CA TYR A 24 20.59 -3.41 9.36
C TYR A 24 19.91 -3.46 10.73
N LEU A 25 19.31 -4.61 11.09
CA LEU A 25 18.66 -4.80 12.38
C LEU A 25 19.65 -4.72 13.56
N ASN A 26 20.88 -5.20 13.37
CA ASN A 26 21.95 -5.07 14.36
C ASN A 26 22.48 -3.64 14.49
N ASN A 27 22.40 -2.84 13.42
CA ASN A 27 22.72 -1.43 13.46
C ASN A 27 21.64 -0.67 14.25
N LEU A 28 20.36 -0.91 13.91
CA LEU A 28 19.22 -0.40 14.66
C LEU A 28 19.19 -0.84 16.14
N SER A 29 19.68 -2.03 16.48
CA SER A 29 19.70 -2.49 17.88
C SER A 29 20.83 -1.88 18.70
N LYS A 30 21.90 -1.41 18.05
CA LYS A 30 22.97 -0.62 18.69
C LYS A 30 22.52 0.81 18.94
N ASP A 31 21.68 1.35 18.05
CA ASP A 31 20.95 2.58 18.29
C ASP A 31 19.86 2.31 19.34
N ASP A 32 20.17 2.58 20.61
CA ASP A 32 19.27 2.58 21.77
C ASP A 32 18.21 3.72 21.66
N SER A 33 17.57 3.81 20.49
CA SER A 33 16.74 4.89 19.95
C SER A 33 15.44 5.10 20.73
N LYS A 34 15.10 4.19 21.65
CA LYS A 34 14.06 4.45 22.67
C LYS A 34 14.46 5.52 23.69
N ARG A 35 15.74 5.91 23.78
CA ARG A 35 16.21 6.96 24.71
C ARG A 35 16.54 8.31 24.07
N LYS A 36 16.61 8.41 22.73
CA LYS A 36 17.04 9.63 22.01
C LYS A 36 16.21 9.96 20.75
N GLY A 37 14.89 9.77 20.80
CA GLY A 37 13.94 10.40 19.86
C GLY A 37 14.25 10.21 18.37
N GLY A 38 14.69 9.02 17.95
CA GLY A 38 14.87 8.72 16.53
C GLY A 38 16.10 9.36 15.84
N HIS A 39 17.04 9.92 16.59
CA HIS A 39 18.22 10.56 16.01
C HIS A 39 19.41 9.59 15.98
N ASN A 40 20.03 9.39 14.80
CA ASN A 40 21.29 8.66 14.68
C ASN A 40 22.48 9.60 15.04
N PRO A 41 23.18 9.37 16.18
CA PRO A 41 24.25 10.24 16.65
C PRO A 41 25.59 9.97 15.95
N ASP A 42 25.68 8.96 15.07
CA ASP A 42 26.93 8.62 14.40
C ASP A 42 27.30 9.68 13.35
N MET A 43 28.61 9.91 13.24
CA MET A 43 29.18 10.82 12.27
C MET A 43 29.34 10.11 10.93
N CYS A 44 28.91 10.75 9.85
CA CYS A 44 29.16 10.24 8.51
C CYS A 44 30.68 10.16 8.26
N PRO A 45 31.23 9.01 7.85
CA PRO A 45 32.68 8.85 7.66
C PRO A 45 33.25 9.58 6.43
N ILE A 46 32.40 10.20 5.61
CA ILE A 46 32.80 10.97 4.43
C ILE A 46 32.83 12.47 4.75
N CYS A 47 31.72 13.02 5.24
CA CYS A 47 31.60 14.46 5.48
C CYS A 47 31.75 14.87 6.94
N HIS A 48 31.83 13.91 7.87
CA HIS A 48 31.91 14.14 9.31
C HIS A 48 30.76 14.99 9.89
N PHE A 49 29.60 15.01 9.22
CA PHE A 49 28.37 15.54 9.80
C PHE A 49 27.58 14.44 10.51
N GLU A 50 26.87 14.81 11.57
CA GLU A 50 25.91 13.93 12.25
C GLU A 50 24.84 13.46 11.24
N MET A 51 24.57 12.15 11.25
CA MET A 51 23.63 11.54 10.31
C MET A 51 22.17 11.88 10.63
N GLY A 52 21.86 12.11 11.91
CA GLY A 52 20.58 12.61 12.36
C GLY A 52 19.39 11.75 12.00
N GLU A 53 18.32 12.36 11.47
CA GLU A 53 17.03 11.67 11.26
C GLU A 53 17.00 10.80 9.99
N GLN A 54 17.93 11.04 9.04
CA GLN A 54 17.94 10.38 7.74
C GLN A 54 19.34 9.92 7.36
N TRP A 55 19.50 8.62 7.18
CA TRP A 55 20.77 8.03 6.78
C TRP A 55 20.57 6.82 5.88
N SER A 56 21.67 6.34 5.30
CA SER A 56 21.68 5.16 4.46
C SER A 56 22.56 4.09 5.07
N VAL A 57 22.20 2.83 4.88
CA VAL A 57 22.94 1.66 5.35
C VAL A 57 23.26 0.79 4.14
N MET A 58 24.56 0.57 3.90
CA MET A 58 25.04 -0.29 2.83
C MET A 58 24.86 -1.78 3.18
N GLN A 59 24.97 -2.66 2.19
CA GLN A 59 24.88 -4.11 2.36
C GLN A 59 25.88 -4.70 3.37
N CYS A 60 27.04 -4.07 3.53
CA CYS A 60 28.03 -4.43 4.55
C CYS A 60 27.68 -3.95 5.98
N GLY A 61 26.56 -3.25 6.15
CA GLY A 61 26.07 -2.72 7.43
C GLY A 61 26.59 -1.34 7.82
N HIS A 62 27.52 -0.75 7.04
CA HIS A 62 28.05 0.59 7.32
C HIS A 62 27.08 1.70 6.91
N SER A 63 26.99 2.73 7.75
CA SER A 63 26.10 3.87 7.56
C SER A 63 26.81 5.07 6.90
N LEU A 64 26.09 5.78 6.03
CA LEU A 64 26.50 7.04 5.40
C LEU A 64 25.33 8.03 5.42
N CYS A 65 25.60 9.34 5.47
CA CYS A 65 24.53 10.31 5.26
C CYS A 65 24.03 10.24 3.81
N VAL A 66 22.74 10.51 3.61
CA VAL A 66 22.08 10.41 2.29
C VAL A 66 22.80 11.26 1.24
N LYS A 67 23.21 12.49 1.61
CA LYS A 67 23.91 13.41 0.71
C LYS A 67 25.24 12.83 0.19
N CYS A 68 26.03 12.19 1.04
CA CYS A 68 27.30 11.60 0.61
C CYS A 68 27.08 10.36 -0.25
N LEU A 69 26.07 9.55 0.07
CA LEU A 69 25.68 8.43 -0.78
C LEU A 69 25.25 8.90 -2.18
N ASP A 70 24.44 9.96 -2.27
CA ASP A 70 23.98 10.51 -3.56
C ASP A 70 25.15 11.00 -4.42
N ILE A 71 26.13 11.65 -3.81
CA ILE A 71 27.38 12.05 -4.48
C ILE A 71 28.10 10.82 -5.02
N MET A 72 28.27 9.77 -4.20
CA MET A 72 28.90 8.52 -4.64
C MET A 72 28.14 7.87 -5.80
N LEU A 73 26.81 7.79 -5.73
CA LEU A 73 25.98 7.23 -6.80
C LEU A 73 26.13 8.05 -8.09
N ALA A 74 26.15 9.38 -8.00
CA ALA A 74 26.30 10.27 -9.16
C ALA A 74 27.70 10.19 -9.81
N GLU A 75 28.76 10.00 -9.03
CA GLU A 75 30.12 9.80 -9.56
C GLU A 75 30.29 8.47 -10.28
N TYR A 76 29.74 7.39 -9.71
CA TYR A 76 29.85 6.05 -10.30
C TYR A 76 28.97 5.88 -11.55
N SER A 77 27.78 6.51 -11.57
CA SER A 77 26.90 6.53 -12.75
C SER A 77 27.58 7.08 -14.01
N ARG A 78 28.52 8.03 -13.85
CA ARG A 78 29.25 8.64 -14.97
C ARG A 78 30.33 7.74 -15.56
N ARG A 79 30.72 6.66 -14.87
CA ARG A 79 31.88 5.83 -15.25
C ARG A 79 31.52 4.48 -15.87
N THR A 80 30.33 3.94 -15.63
CA THR A 80 29.98 2.57 -16.07
C THR A 80 28.52 2.47 -16.54
N GLY A 81 28.33 2.06 -17.81
CA GLY A 81 27.02 1.91 -18.46
C GLY A 81 26.26 0.61 -18.16
N ALA A 82 26.64 -0.15 -17.12
CA ALA A 82 25.94 -1.38 -16.73
C ALA A 82 26.03 -1.58 -15.21
N GLY A 83 24.89 -1.61 -14.52
CA GLY A 83 24.73 -1.91 -13.10
C GLY A 83 25.41 -0.91 -12.14
N LEU A 84 24.64 -0.03 -11.51
CA LEU A 84 25.16 0.87 -10.48
C LEU A 84 25.60 0.06 -9.24
N SER A 85 26.91 -0.21 -9.14
CA SER A 85 27.55 -0.76 -7.94
C SER A 85 28.49 0.28 -7.37
N ILE A 86 28.32 0.58 -6.08
CA ILE A 86 29.12 1.57 -5.35
C ILE A 86 30.03 0.87 -4.35
N GLN A 87 31.22 1.44 -4.12
CA GLN A 87 32.17 0.89 -3.17
C GLN A 87 32.00 1.55 -1.79
N CYS A 88 31.90 0.77 -0.73
CA CYS A 88 31.75 1.29 0.62
C CYS A 88 32.98 2.10 1.06
N ALA A 89 32.77 3.32 1.56
CA ALA A 89 33.85 4.19 2.03
C ALA A 89 34.58 3.66 3.28
N MET A 90 33.94 2.75 4.04
CA MET A 90 34.48 2.18 5.28
C MET A 90 35.27 0.90 5.03
N CYS A 91 34.63 -0.10 4.40
CA CYS A 91 35.23 -1.44 4.25
C CYS A 91 35.61 -1.80 2.82
N ARG A 92 35.35 -0.92 1.84
CA ARG A 92 35.67 -1.11 0.41
C ARG A 92 34.94 -2.27 -0.28
N GLU A 93 33.96 -2.88 0.38
CA GLU A 93 33.05 -3.87 -0.20
C GLU A 93 32.14 -3.21 -1.25
N TYR A 94 31.84 -3.91 -2.35
CA TYR A 94 30.91 -3.43 -3.38
C TYR A 94 29.46 -3.67 -2.96
N CYS A 95 28.63 -2.65 -3.12
CA CYS A 95 27.21 -2.67 -2.82
C CYS A 95 26.43 -2.26 -4.08
N PRO A 96 25.56 -3.12 -4.63
CA PRO A 96 24.58 -2.70 -5.62
C PRO A 96 23.73 -1.55 -5.07
N ALA A 97 23.44 -0.53 -5.88
CA ALA A 97 22.60 0.59 -5.44
C ALA A 97 21.21 0.14 -4.97
N SER A 98 20.66 -0.91 -5.59
CA SER A 98 19.40 -1.53 -5.19
C SER A 98 19.43 -2.23 -3.82
N ALA A 99 20.62 -2.51 -3.28
CA ALA A 99 20.80 -3.16 -1.99
C ALA A 99 21.05 -2.16 -0.84
N VAL A 100 21.10 -0.86 -1.13
CA VAL A 100 21.23 0.19 -0.11
C VAL A 100 19.88 0.42 0.56
N LEU A 101 19.88 0.43 1.89
CA LEU A 101 18.69 0.72 2.69
C LEU A 101 18.72 2.17 3.13
N TYR A 102 17.58 2.86 3.04
CA TYR A 102 17.40 4.21 3.56
C TYR A 102 16.62 4.15 4.86
N VAL A 103 17.11 4.86 5.87
CA VAL A 103 16.46 5.03 7.16
C VAL A 103 15.96 6.45 7.26
N ASN A 104 14.71 6.57 7.67
CA ASN A 104 14.12 7.84 8.05
C ASN A 104 13.38 7.65 9.37
N SER A 105 13.91 8.22 10.45
CA SER A 105 13.29 8.09 11.76
C SER A 105 12.03 8.95 11.91
N THR A 106 11.85 9.99 11.10
CA THR A 106 10.60 10.78 11.08
C THR A 106 9.47 10.08 10.32
N ALA A 107 9.77 9.02 9.55
CA ALA A 107 8.76 8.25 8.83
C ALA A 107 8.07 7.20 9.71
N GLY A 108 8.63 6.89 10.89
CA GLY A 108 8.04 6.01 11.90
C GLY A 108 7.39 6.74 13.07
N ASP A 109 7.79 7.99 13.33
CA ASP A 109 7.36 8.79 14.50
C ASP A 109 6.68 10.11 14.09
N LYS A 110 5.96 10.14 12.97
CA LYS A 110 4.67 10.80 13.05
C LYS A 110 3.78 9.81 13.79
N GLU A 111 3.67 9.99 15.11
CA GLU A 111 2.34 10.01 15.70
C GLU A 111 1.52 10.97 14.80
N ALA A 112 0.95 10.43 13.72
CA ALA A 112 -0.38 10.86 13.34
C ALA A 112 -1.13 10.84 14.68
N ASP A 113 -1.82 11.92 15.02
CA ASP A 113 -2.95 11.83 15.94
C ASP A 113 -3.68 10.54 15.57
N GLN A 114 -3.41 9.43 16.27
CA GLN A 114 -4.03 8.16 15.93
C GLN A 114 -5.41 8.36 16.51
N LEU A 115 -6.31 8.87 15.68
CA LEU A 115 -7.72 9.03 16.01
C LEU A 115 -8.14 7.72 16.66
N GLU A 116 -8.38 7.79 17.97
CA GLU A 116 -8.69 6.62 18.77
C GLU A 116 -10.01 6.07 18.26
N VAL A 117 -9.99 4.83 17.78
CA VAL A 117 -11.20 4.17 17.32
C VAL A 117 -11.89 3.61 18.55
N ALA A 118 -13.08 4.11 18.84
CA ALA A 118 -13.92 3.61 19.93
C ALA A 118 -14.36 2.17 19.67
N GLY A 119 -14.39 1.37 20.75
CA GLY A 119 -14.78 -0.03 20.73
C GLY A 119 -13.61 -1.00 20.69
N SER A 120 -13.92 -2.30 20.59
CA SER A 120 -12.93 -3.37 20.42
C SER A 120 -13.26 -4.12 19.14
N TRP A 121 -12.49 -3.85 18.10
CA TRP A 121 -12.75 -4.37 16.75
C TRP A 121 -11.51 -5.11 16.23
N SER A 122 -11.64 -5.79 15.10
CA SER A 122 -10.46 -6.39 14.47
C SER A 122 -9.58 -5.30 13.87
N THR A 123 -8.26 -5.55 13.79
CA THR A 123 -7.28 -4.57 13.27
C THR A 123 -7.68 -3.99 11.92
N LYS A 124 -8.31 -4.80 11.06
CA LYS A 124 -8.77 -4.36 9.74
C LYS A 124 -9.96 -3.42 9.80
N VAL A 125 -10.94 -3.71 10.66
CA VAL A 125 -12.10 -2.83 10.87
C VAL A 125 -11.65 -1.52 11.50
N GLU A 126 -10.77 -1.58 12.50
CA GLU A 126 -10.20 -0.38 13.13
C GLU A 126 -9.48 0.51 12.12
N GLU A 127 -8.65 -0.07 11.25
CA GLU A 127 -7.93 0.71 10.24
C GLU A 127 -8.87 1.35 9.21
N VAL A 128 -9.94 0.65 8.81
CA VAL A 128 -10.96 1.22 7.90
C VAL A 128 -11.67 2.41 8.55
N VAL A 129 -12.06 2.26 9.82
CA VAL A 129 -12.70 3.35 10.58
C VAL A 129 -11.74 4.52 10.76
N ARG A 130 -10.48 4.26 11.12
CA ARG A 130 -9.45 5.28 11.26
C ARG A 130 -9.22 6.05 9.97
N CYS A 131 -9.16 5.35 8.84
CA CYS A 131 -9.04 5.98 7.53
C CYS A 131 -10.23 6.90 7.23
N LEU A 132 -11.47 6.47 7.54
CA LEU A 132 -12.66 7.30 7.37
C LEU A 132 -12.65 8.54 8.26
N LEU A 133 -12.25 8.38 9.53
CA LEU A 133 -12.10 9.49 10.46
C LEU A 133 -11.04 10.48 9.97
N GLN A 134 -9.89 9.99 9.50
CA GLN A 134 -8.82 10.82 8.97
C GLN A 134 -9.27 11.60 7.73
N ILE A 135 -9.98 10.96 6.80
CA ILE A 135 -10.52 11.62 5.60
C ILE A 135 -11.42 12.81 5.98
N VAL A 136 -12.29 12.64 6.98
CA VAL A 136 -13.20 13.71 7.43
C VAL A 136 -12.45 14.78 8.24
N ALA A 137 -11.42 14.39 9.00
CA ALA A 137 -10.56 15.34 9.70
C ALA A 137 -9.78 16.23 8.72
N ASP A 138 -9.24 15.64 7.64
CA ASP A 138 -8.49 16.35 6.60
C ASP A 138 -9.41 17.19 5.70
N GLU A 139 -10.56 16.64 5.30
CA GLU A 139 -11.57 17.31 4.47
C GLU A 139 -12.99 17.05 5.02
N PRO A 140 -13.55 17.97 5.84
CA PRO A 140 -14.87 17.79 6.45
C PRO A 140 -16.04 17.62 5.46
N THR A 141 -15.84 18.03 4.20
CA THR A 141 -16.83 17.88 3.13
C THR A 141 -16.68 16.60 2.32
N ALA A 142 -15.61 15.82 2.53
CA ALA A 142 -15.36 14.60 1.79
C ALA A 142 -16.41 13.53 2.10
N LYS A 143 -16.73 12.75 1.07
CA LYS A 143 -17.60 11.58 1.18
C LYS A 143 -16.89 10.35 0.64
N SER A 144 -17.16 9.22 1.28
CA SER A 144 -16.49 7.95 1.01
C SER A 144 -17.50 6.88 0.61
N LEU A 145 -17.16 6.07 -0.38
CA LEU A 145 -17.82 4.78 -0.62
C LEU A 145 -17.01 3.67 0.01
N VAL A 146 -17.67 2.76 0.71
CA VAL A 146 -17.03 1.59 1.34
C VAL A 146 -17.62 0.34 0.71
N PHE A 147 -16.77 -0.41 0.02
CA PHE A 147 -17.15 -1.62 -0.68
C PHE A 147 -16.55 -2.86 -0.01
N SER A 148 -17.36 -3.90 0.06
CA SER A 148 -16.95 -5.26 0.40
C SER A 148 -17.81 -6.25 -0.40
N THR A 149 -17.31 -7.44 -0.60
CA THR A 149 -18.04 -8.63 -1.05
C THR A 149 -18.82 -9.27 0.11
N TRP A 150 -18.41 -9.01 1.35
CA TRP A 150 -19.00 -9.59 2.56
C TRP A 150 -19.92 -8.58 3.25
N THR A 151 -21.23 -8.81 3.17
CA THR A 151 -22.22 -7.92 3.81
C THR A 151 -22.07 -7.91 5.34
N ASP A 152 -21.64 -9.02 5.94
CA ASP A 152 -21.39 -9.11 7.38
C ASP A 152 -20.22 -8.20 7.81
N VAL A 153 -19.17 -8.09 6.99
CA VAL A 153 -18.05 -7.18 7.25
C VAL A 153 -18.52 -5.72 7.17
N LEU A 154 -19.40 -5.38 6.22
CA LEU A 154 -20.01 -4.05 6.16
C LEU A 154 -20.87 -3.77 7.40
N GLN A 155 -21.59 -4.76 7.93
CA GLN A 155 -22.35 -4.60 9.17
C GLN A 155 -21.42 -4.36 10.37
N LEU A 156 -20.29 -5.06 10.45
CA LEU A 156 -19.28 -4.83 11.50
C LEU A 156 -18.69 -3.41 11.41
N ILE A 157 -18.32 -2.97 10.21
CA ILE A 157 -17.82 -1.60 9.99
C ILE A 157 -18.92 -0.59 10.33
N SER A 158 -20.18 -0.84 9.95
CA SER A 158 -21.30 0.01 10.30
C SER A 158 -21.44 0.17 11.82
N ASN A 159 -21.35 -0.92 12.58
CA ASN A 159 -21.41 -0.87 14.04
C ASN A 159 -20.22 -0.08 14.62
N ALA A 160 -19.01 -0.31 14.13
CA ALA A 160 -17.83 0.43 14.55
C ALA A 160 -17.96 1.93 14.24
N LEU A 161 -18.54 2.32 13.11
CA LEU A 161 -18.81 3.71 12.78
C LEU A 161 -19.87 4.34 13.71
N VAL A 162 -20.87 3.57 14.17
CA VAL A 162 -21.83 4.04 15.18
C VAL A 162 -21.12 4.34 16.50
N ASP A 163 -20.25 3.45 16.97
CA ASP A 163 -19.47 3.65 18.20
C ASP A 163 -18.59 4.90 18.13
N ASN A 164 -18.15 5.26 16.92
CA ASN A 164 -17.30 6.42 16.64
C ASN A 164 -18.10 7.67 16.21
N GLN A 165 -19.42 7.68 16.41
CA GLN A 165 -20.31 8.81 16.07
C GLN A 165 -20.19 9.27 14.61
N PHE A 166 -19.86 8.34 13.70
CA PHE A 166 -19.62 8.63 12.30
C PHE A 166 -20.89 8.41 11.48
N ASN A 167 -21.43 9.51 10.94
CA ASN A 167 -22.65 9.52 10.15
C ASN A 167 -22.47 8.81 8.80
N HIS A 168 -23.16 7.68 8.61
CA HIS A 168 -23.07 6.86 7.41
C HIS A 168 -24.41 6.24 7.02
N CYS A 169 -24.50 5.81 5.75
CA CYS A 169 -25.56 4.96 5.25
C CYS A 169 -25.01 3.55 4.99
N PHE A 170 -25.78 2.52 5.33
CA PHE A 170 -25.44 1.13 5.01
C PHE A 170 -26.56 0.45 4.21
N ILE A 171 -26.25 -0.13 3.05
CA ILE A 171 -27.21 -0.86 2.20
C ILE A 171 -27.01 -2.37 2.39
N ALA A 172 -27.82 -2.95 3.28
CA ALA A 172 -27.87 -4.40 3.51
C ALA A 172 -28.62 -5.17 2.42
N ASN A 173 -29.68 -4.56 1.87
CA ASN A 173 -30.53 -5.18 0.85
C ASN A 173 -31.16 -4.12 -0.06
N SER A 174 -31.83 -4.57 -1.12
CA SER A 174 -32.40 -3.73 -2.18
C SER A 174 -33.64 -2.92 -1.75
N SER A 175 -34.30 -3.26 -0.64
CA SER A 175 -35.62 -2.72 -0.28
C SER A 175 -35.66 -1.21 0.00
N LYS A 176 -34.51 -0.59 0.31
CA LYS A 176 -34.36 0.87 0.51
C LYS A 176 -33.18 1.45 -0.26
N PHE A 177 -32.83 0.80 -1.36
CA PHE A 177 -31.63 1.12 -2.12
C PHE A 177 -31.63 2.58 -2.62
N SER A 178 -32.66 2.98 -3.36
CA SER A 178 -32.75 4.35 -3.91
C SER A 178 -32.74 5.38 -2.79
N GLN A 179 -33.57 5.20 -1.77
CA GLN A 179 -33.68 6.14 -0.66
C GLN A 179 -32.32 6.37 0.04
N LYS A 180 -31.54 5.32 0.29
CA LYS A 180 -30.23 5.43 0.95
C LYS A 180 -29.20 6.10 0.06
N VAL A 181 -29.22 5.83 -1.24
CA VAL A 181 -28.38 6.52 -2.23
C VAL A 181 -28.75 8.00 -2.29
N ASP A 182 -30.02 8.35 -2.39
CA ASP A 182 -30.49 9.73 -2.44
C ASP A 182 -30.13 10.49 -1.16
N THR A 183 -30.28 9.83 0.01
CA THR A 183 -29.86 10.39 1.30
C THR A 183 -28.35 10.65 1.32
N PHE A 184 -27.54 9.71 0.85
CA PHE A 184 -26.09 9.89 0.75
C PHE A 184 -25.71 11.06 -0.15
N LYS A 185 -26.44 11.29 -1.26
CA LYS A 185 -26.17 12.41 -2.16
C LYS A 185 -26.55 13.75 -1.55
N GLN A 186 -27.77 13.85 -1.05
CA GLN A 186 -28.39 15.12 -0.67
C GLN A 186 -27.99 15.60 0.73
N ASN A 187 -27.74 14.68 1.67
CA ASN A 187 -27.42 15.05 3.04
C ASN A 187 -25.91 15.25 3.22
N PRO A 188 -25.43 16.46 3.56
CA PRO A 188 -24.00 16.72 3.79
C PRO A 188 -23.46 16.09 5.07
N GLU A 189 -24.33 15.73 6.03
CA GLU A 189 -23.95 15.09 7.29
C GLU A 189 -23.52 13.64 7.10
N ILE A 190 -24.03 12.96 6.07
CA ILE A 190 -23.65 11.59 5.76
C ILE A 190 -22.30 11.59 5.04
N LYS A 191 -21.27 11.02 5.68
CA LYS A 191 -19.89 11.00 5.18
C LYS A 191 -19.49 9.69 4.50
N ALA A 192 -20.20 8.59 4.76
CA ALA A 192 -19.94 7.32 4.09
C ALA A 192 -21.19 6.59 3.62
N LEU A 193 -21.04 5.83 2.53
CA LEU A 193 -22.02 4.85 2.06
C LEU A 193 -21.37 3.47 1.95
N LEU A 194 -21.84 2.54 2.78
CA LEU A 194 -21.41 1.15 2.81
C LEU A 194 -22.34 0.31 1.93
N MET A 195 -21.78 -0.42 0.96
CA MET A 195 -22.56 -1.31 0.11
C MET A 195 -21.73 -2.46 -0.45
N ALA A 196 -22.41 -3.55 -0.82
CA ALA A 196 -21.76 -4.64 -1.52
C ALA A 196 -21.18 -4.16 -2.87
N ILE A 197 -19.97 -4.62 -3.21
CA ILE A 197 -19.27 -4.18 -4.44
C ILE A 197 -20.09 -4.48 -5.70
N ASP A 198 -20.82 -5.59 -5.72
CA ASP A 198 -21.68 -6.00 -6.84
C ASP A 198 -22.89 -5.09 -7.02
N LEU A 199 -23.29 -4.33 -6.00
CA LEU A 199 -24.32 -3.30 -6.13
C LEU A 199 -23.76 -2.01 -6.74
N GLY A 200 -22.50 -1.67 -6.44
CA GLY A 200 -21.79 -0.56 -7.07
C GLY A 200 -21.56 -0.75 -8.57
N ALA A 201 -21.41 -2.00 -9.01
CA ALA A 201 -21.29 -2.39 -10.40
C ALA A 201 -22.53 -2.04 -11.28
N LYS A 202 -23.73 -1.95 -10.70
CA LYS A 202 -25.03 -1.91 -11.42
C LYS A 202 -25.48 -0.57 -12.01
N GLY A 203 -24.56 0.36 -12.30
CA GLY A 203 -24.90 1.58 -13.06
C GLY A 203 -25.13 2.85 -12.25
N LEU A 204 -24.64 2.92 -11.00
CA LEU A 204 -24.79 4.09 -10.15
C LEU A 204 -23.93 5.27 -10.61
N ASN A 205 -24.39 6.49 -10.35
CA ASN A 205 -23.59 7.71 -10.49
C ASN A 205 -23.39 8.29 -9.09
N LEU A 206 -22.16 8.26 -8.56
CA LEU A 206 -21.84 8.62 -7.18
C LEU A 206 -20.68 9.61 -7.12
N ILE A 207 -20.73 10.63 -7.98
CA ILE A 207 -19.73 11.72 -8.06
C ILE A 207 -19.66 12.58 -6.79
N GLU A 208 -20.63 12.43 -5.87
CA GLU A 208 -20.59 13.09 -4.57
C GLU A 208 -19.47 12.52 -3.67
N ALA A 209 -18.99 11.30 -3.94
CA ALA A 209 -17.85 10.72 -3.25
C ALA A 209 -16.53 11.11 -3.91
N THR A 210 -15.49 11.31 -3.09
CA THR A 210 -14.10 11.53 -3.54
C THR A 210 -13.18 10.39 -3.11
N HIS A 211 -13.61 9.57 -2.15
CA HIS A 211 -12.84 8.43 -1.67
C HIS A 211 -13.60 7.12 -1.92
N VAL A 212 -12.86 6.10 -2.33
CA VAL A 212 -13.34 4.72 -2.48
C VAL A 212 -12.49 3.83 -1.59
N ILE A 213 -13.13 3.17 -0.64
CA ILE A 213 -12.51 2.21 0.27
C ILE A 213 -12.90 0.80 -0.20
N LEU A 214 -11.89 0.00 -0.49
CA LEU A 214 -12.01 -1.41 -0.81
C LEU A 214 -11.52 -2.20 0.41
N VAL A 215 -12.48 -2.80 1.13
CA VAL A 215 -12.19 -3.46 2.39
C VAL A 215 -11.35 -4.70 2.16
N GLU A 216 -11.52 -5.44 1.06
CA GLU A 216 -10.68 -6.60 0.76
C GLU A 216 -10.40 -6.72 -0.75
N PRO A 217 -9.32 -7.40 -1.14
CA PRO A 217 -9.04 -7.63 -2.55
C PRO A 217 -10.06 -8.60 -3.16
N THR A 218 -10.58 -8.25 -4.34
CA THR A 218 -11.48 -9.11 -5.11
C THR A 218 -10.73 -9.88 -6.19
N LEU A 219 -11.17 -11.11 -6.46
CA LEU A 219 -10.74 -11.88 -7.62
C LEU A 219 -11.31 -11.31 -8.94
N ASN A 220 -12.43 -10.61 -8.86
CA ASN A 220 -13.02 -9.98 -10.03
C ASN A 220 -12.61 -8.50 -10.09
N LYS A 221 -11.46 -8.23 -10.74
CA LYS A 221 -10.95 -6.86 -10.91
C LYS A 221 -11.88 -5.99 -11.76
N ALA A 222 -12.69 -6.58 -12.64
CA ALA A 222 -13.68 -5.85 -13.43
C ALA A 222 -14.72 -5.16 -12.54
N ASN A 223 -15.22 -5.86 -11.53
CA ASN A 223 -16.18 -5.31 -10.57
C ASN A 223 -15.57 -4.13 -9.80
N GLU A 224 -14.30 -4.25 -9.40
CA GLU A 224 -13.58 -3.16 -8.74
C GLU A 224 -13.43 -1.93 -9.64
N LEU A 225 -12.92 -2.11 -10.87
CA LEU A 225 -12.75 -1.02 -11.83
C LEU A 225 -14.08 -0.36 -12.18
N GLN A 226 -15.14 -1.15 -12.29
CA GLN A 226 -16.49 -0.65 -12.55
C GLN A 226 -17.04 0.16 -11.36
N ALA A 227 -16.82 -0.30 -10.13
CA ALA A 227 -17.21 0.40 -8.91
C ALA A 227 -16.46 1.73 -8.77
N VAL A 228 -15.13 1.73 -8.96
CA VAL A 228 -14.31 2.96 -8.98
C VAL A 228 -14.75 3.90 -10.10
N GLY A 229 -15.05 3.38 -11.28
CA GLY A 229 -15.57 4.15 -12.42
C GLY A 229 -16.95 4.78 -12.20
N ARG A 230 -17.67 4.46 -11.11
CA ARG A 230 -18.90 5.17 -10.71
C ARG A 230 -18.63 6.47 -9.98
N VAL A 231 -17.41 6.62 -9.45
CA VAL A 231 -16.94 7.80 -8.73
C VAL A 231 -16.02 8.62 -9.62
N HIS A 232 -14.98 7.98 -10.16
CA HIS A 232 -14.07 8.58 -11.12
C HIS A 232 -14.71 8.58 -12.52
N ARG A 233 -15.62 9.54 -12.72
CA ARG A 233 -16.44 9.68 -13.93
C ARG A 233 -16.50 11.13 -14.41
N ILE A 234 -16.81 11.31 -15.70
CA ILE A 234 -17.14 12.61 -16.29
C ILE A 234 -18.22 13.29 -15.43
N GLY A 235 -17.88 14.47 -14.90
CA GLY A 235 -18.71 15.23 -13.94
C GLY A 235 -18.10 15.37 -12.55
N GLN A 236 -17.12 14.52 -12.19
CA GLN A 236 -16.31 14.70 -10.99
C GLN A 236 -15.27 15.80 -11.23
N THR A 237 -15.22 16.80 -10.35
CA THR A 237 -14.28 17.94 -10.42
C THR A 237 -13.17 17.85 -9.38
N LYS A 238 -13.32 16.99 -8.37
CA LYS A 238 -12.33 16.77 -7.30
C LYS A 238 -11.47 15.52 -7.58
N PRO A 239 -10.22 15.48 -7.09
CA PRO A 239 -9.41 14.26 -7.14
C PRO A 239 -10.13 13.08 -6.47
N THR A 240 -10.02 11.90 -7.08
CA THR A 240 -10.59 10.66 -6.53
C THR A 240 -9.48 9.78 -5.99
N PHE A 241 -9.63 9.28 -4.76
CA PHE A 241 -8.66 8.41 -4.10
C PHE A 241 -9.23 7.01 -3.89
N VAL A 242 -8.42 5.98 -4.13
CA VAL A 242 -8.80 4.58 -3.90
C VAL A 242 -7.90 3.97 -2.83
N HIS A 243 -8.49 3.62 -1.70
CA HIS A 243 -7.84 3.00 -0.55
C HIS A 243 -8.08 1.50 -0.57
N ARG A 244 -7.01 0.70 -0.60
CA ARG A 244 -7.08 -0.77 -0.62
C ARG A 244 -6.53 -1.35 0.68
N PHE A 245 -7.40 -2.04 1.41
CA PHE A 245 -7.03 -2.68 2.66
C PHE A 245 -6.59 -4.12 2.40
N ILE A 246 -5.34 -4.42 2.74
CA ILE A 246 -4.70 -5.71 2.52
C ILE A 246 -3.95 -6.10 3.78
N VAL A 247 -4.27 -7.26 4.35
CA VAL A 247 -3.53 -7.79 5.50
C VAL A 247 -2.26 -8.51 5.02
N LYS A 248 -1.09 -8.05 5.48
CA LYS A 248 0.23 -8.61 5.13
C LYS A 248 0.38 -10.05 5.61
N ASN A 249 1.16 -10.85 4.87
CA ASN A 249 1.41 -12.27 5.15
C ASN A 249 0.11 -13.11 5.21
N THR A 250 -0.92 -12.72 4.46
CA THR A 250 -2.18 -13.47 4.37
C THR A 250 -2.54 -13.79 2.93
N ILE A 251 -3.62 -14.56 2.77
CA ILE A 251 -4.24 -14.81 1.47
C ILE A 251 -4.59 -13.51 0.72
N GLU A 252 -4.93 -12.42 1.42
CA GLU A 252 -5.29 -11.14 0.79
C GLU A 252 -4.11 -10.53 0.02
N GLU A 253 -2.92 -10.56 0.61
CA GLU A 253 -1.69 -10.09 -0.04
C GLU A 253 -1.41 -10.92 -1.31
N ARG A 254 -1.61 -12.24 -1.24
CA ARG A 254 -1.44 -13.13 -2.39
C ARG A 254 -2.46 -12.82 -3.48
N ILE A 255 -3.75 -12.66 -3.15
CA ILE A 255 -4.79 -12.26 -4.10
C ILE A 255 -4.44 -10.93 -4.77
N SER A 256 -4.00 -9.93 -4.00
CA SER A 256 -3.59 -8.63 -4.55
C SER A 256 -2.39 -8.76 -5.48
N SER A 257 -1.44 -9.63 -5.15
CA SER A 257 -0.23 -9.85 -5.97
C SER A 257 -0.53 -10.54 -7.30
N LEU A 258 -1.55 -11.40 -7.37
CA LEU A 258 -1.91 -12.11 -8.61
C LEU A 258 -2.15 -11.14 -9.77
N TYR A 259 -2.79 -10.01 -9.51
CA TYR A 259 -3.10 -8.99 -10.52
C TYR A 259 -2.03 -7.89 -10.64
N SER A 260 -1.05 -7.86 -9.74
CA SER A 260 0.09 -6.94 -9.83
C SER A 260 1.15 -7.43 -10.83
N ILE A 261 1.20 -8.74 -11.08
CA ILE A 261 2.19 -9.38 -11.95
C ILE A 261 1.84 -9.27 -13.44
N ASP A 262 0.55 -9.19 -13.78
CA ASP A 262 0.10 -9.03 -15.18
C ASP A 262 0.26 -7.58 -15.72
N GLY A 263 0.79 -6.66 -14.91
CA GLY A 263 1.06 -5.26 -15.28
C GLY A 263 2.48 -4.98 -15.81
N GLN A 264 3.34 -6.00 -15.92
CA GLN A 264 4.67 -5.88 -16.53
C GLN A 264 4.75 -6.61 -17.87
N THR A 265 3.85 -6.28 -18.79
CA THR A 265 4.10 -6.43 -20.22
C THR A 265 3.82 -5.11 -20.91
N GLU A 266 4.93 -4.54 -21.41
CA GLU A 266 5.03 -3.55 -22.48
C GLU A 266 4.78 -2.08 -22.16
N GLY A 267 5.89 -1.34 -22.12
CA GLY A 267 5.88 0.11 -22.24
C GLY A 267 5.47 0.54 -23.64
N SER A 268 4.57 1.51 -23.71
CA SER A 268 4.52 2.52 -24.76
C SER A 268 3.60 3.66 -24.30
N ALA A 269 4.07 4.88 -24.54
CA ALA A 269 3.31 6.10 -24.34
C ALA A 269 2.16 6.20 -25.35
N ASP A 270 1.11 6.92 -24.94
CA ASP A 270 0.00 7.45 -25.74
C ASP A 270 -0.94 6.44 -26.46
N GLY A 271 -2.08 6.14 -25.82
CA GLY A 271 -3.24 5.51 -26.45
C GLY A 271 -4.28 4.99 -25.45
N PRO A 272 -5.60 5.03 -25.74
CA PRO A 272 -6.63 4.71 -24.76
C PRO A 272 -6.56 3.23 -24.38
N LEU A 273 -6.67 2.97 -23.07
CA LEU A 273 -6.77 1.65 -22.44
C LEU A 273 -7.58 0.67 -23.31
N SER A 274 -6.89 -0.26 -23.98
CA SER A 274 -7.53 -1.32 -24.73
C SER A 274 -8.14 -2.33 -23.74
N PRO A 275 -9.45 -2.62 -23.82
CA PRO A 275 -10.13 -3.53 -22.91
C PRO A 275 -9.94 -4.96 -23.40
N GLN A 276 -8.74 -5.54 -23.22
CA GLN A 276 -8.49 -6.93 -23.59
C GLN A 276 -7.83 -7.66 -22.43
N LEU A 277 -8.66 -7.97 -21.43
CA LEU A 277 -8.70 -9.21 -20.63
C LEU A 277 -9.71 -9.05 -19.46
N LEU A 278 -10.86 -8.41 -19.73
CA LEU A 278 -12.00 -8.46 -18.83
C LEU A 278 -12.70 -9.79 -19.08
N GLN A 279 -12.40 -10.81 -18.29
CA GLN A 279 -13.21 -12.03 -18.27
C GLN A 279 -14.65 -11.64 -17.92
N THR A 280 -15.54 -11.85 -18.88
CA THR A 280 -16.97 -11.51 -18.85
C THR A 280 -17.83 -12.56 -18.14
N SER A 281 -17.24 -13.42 -17.30
CA SER A 281 -18.01 -14.39 -16.53
C SER A 281 -18.43 -13.81 -15.17
N GLU A 282 -19.70 -13.99 -14.80
CA GLU A 282 -20.24 -13.66 -13.46
C GLU A 282 -19.45 -14.32 -12.31
N HIS A 283 -18.64 -15.33 -12.62
CA HIS A 283 -17.71 -15.97 -11.71
C HIS A 283 -16.26 -15.78 -12.19
N ALA A 284 -15.40 -15.23 -11.33
CA ALA A 284 -13.96 -15.25 -11.54
C ALA A 284 -13.45 -16.69 -11.32
N PHE A 285 -13.03 -17.36 -12.39
CA PHE A 285 -12.44 -18.70 -12.29
C PHE A 285 -10.94 -18.60 -12.01
N ILE A 286 -10.49 -19.19 -10.90
CA ILE A 286 -9.06 -19.35 -10.61
C ILE A 286 -8.55 -20.67 -11.20
N THR A 287 -7.39 -20.63 -11.83
CA THR A 287 -6.70 -21.83 -12.32
C THR A 287 -6.13 -22.64 -11.15
N LEU A 288 -5.90 -23.95 -11.34
CA LEU A 288 -5.22 -24.79 -10.35
C LEU A 288 -3.84 -24.24 -9.95
N ASN A 289 -3.12 -23.60 -10.89
CA ASN A 289 -1.84 -22.95 -10.61
C ASN A 289 -2.01 -21.70 -9.75
N GLN A 290 -3.03 -20.87 -9.99
CA GLN A 290 -3.36 -19.74 -9.12
C GLN A 290 -3.78 -20.23 -7.73
N MET A 291 -4.56 -21.30 -7.63
CA MET A 291 -4.93 -21.90 -6.35
C MET A 291 -3.70 -22.39 -5.57
N LYS A 292 -2.74 -23.05 -6.22
CA LYS A 292 -1.46 -23.42 -5.59
C LYS A 292 -0.72 -22.19 -5.10
N ARG A 293 -0.56 -21.14 -5.91
CA ARG A 293 0.11 -19.88 -5.51
C ARG A 293 -0.58 -19.15 -4.34
N LEU A 294 -1.90 -19.34 -4.20
CA LEU A 294 -2.67 -18.77 -3.11
C LEU A 294 -2.39 -19.47 -1.77
N PHE A 295 -2.13 -20.77 -1.75
CA PHE A 295 -1.97 -21.54 -0.51
C PHE A 295 -0.54 -22.00 -0.23
N ASP A 296 0.26 -22.27 -1.26
CA ASP A 296 1.65 -22.68 -1.13
C ASP A 296 2.54 -21.44 -0.95
N GLY A 297 3.08 -21.29 0.27
CA GLY A 297 4.08 -20.26 0.54
C GLY A 297 5.42 -20.64 -0.10
N ASN A 298 5.97 -19.75 -0.92
CA ASN A 298 7.39 -19.80 -1.31
C ASN A 298 8.28 -19.27 -0.17
#